data_AF-A0A3L8CXX0-F1
#
_entry.id   AF-A0A3L8CXX0-F1
#
_cell.length_a   1.000
_cell.length_b   1.000
_cell.length_c   1.000
_cell.angle_alpha   90.00
_cell.angle_beta   90.00
_cell.angle_gamma   90.00
#
_symmetry.space_group_name_H-M   'P 1'
#
loop_
_entity.id
_entity.type
_entity.pdbx_description
1 polymer ?
#
loop_
_entity_poly.entity_id
_entity_poly.type
_entity_poly.pdbx_seq_one_letter_code
_entity_poly.pdbx_strand_id
1 'polypeptide(L)'
;KVLETASDLALMAAVMSSLRNRPLPHDLLVFGEVGLSGEVRPVPSGQERLKEAAKHGFKRAIVPKGNAPKEAPPGLQIIAVTRLEQALDALFD
;
A
#
# COMPACT_ATOMS: atom_id res chain seq x y z
N LYS A 1 18.71 -2.69 7.04
CA LYS A 1 18.78 -1.66 5.97
C LYS A 1 17.71 -2.02 4.95
N VAL A 2 16.74 -1.15 4.71
CA VAL A 2 15.69 -1.40 3.71
C VAL A 2 16.30 -1.09 2.35
N LEU A 3 16.60 -2.11 1.56
CA LEU A 3 17.20 -1.99 0.22
C LEU A 3 16.16 -2.20 -0.89
N GLU A 4 14.88 -2.06 -0.56
CA GLU A 4 13.77 -2.36 -1.46
C GLU A 4 12.92 -1.11 -1.73
N THR A 5 12.65 -0.81 -3.00
CA THR A 5 11.82 0.33 -3.45
C THR A 5 10.33 0.16 -3.10
N ALA A 6 9.91 -1.06 -2.72
CA ALA A 6 8.54 -1.33 -2.28
C ALA A 6 8.09 -0.53 -1.04
N SER A 7 9.03 0.11 -0.35
CA SER A 7 8.76 0.91 0.84
C SER A 7 8.46 2.38 0.56
N ASP A 8 8.61 2.86 -0.68
CA ASP A 8 8.44 4.29 -1.01
C ASP A 8 7.03 4.79 -0.66
N LEU A 9 6.00 4.05 -1.09
CA LEU A 9 4.62 4.40 -0.79
C LEU A 9 4.32 4.33 0.72
N ALA A 10 4.89 3.35 1.43
CA ALA A 10 4.74 3.22 2.87
C ALA A 10 5.42 4.37 3.64
N LEU A 11 6.60 4.78 3.19
CA LEU A 11 7.32 5.93 3.74
C LEU A 11 6.50 7.21 3.58
N MET A 12 5.93 7.44 2.39
CA MET A 12 5.07 8.59 2.16
C MET A 12 3.79 8.55 3.00
N ALA A 13 3.18 7.39 3.17
CA ALA A 13 2.03 7.23 4.06
C ALA A 13 2.39 7.62 5.50
N ALA A 14 3.55 7.20 6.00
CA ALA A 14 4.03 7.57 7.33
C ALA A 14 4.31 9.08 7.47
N VAL A 15 4.94 9.69 6.46
CA VAL A 15 5.17 11.14 6.42
C VAL A 15 3.84 11.89 6.44
N MET A 16 2.87 11.49 5.62
CA MET A 16 1.57 12.14 5.53
C MET A 16 0.75 11.98 6.81
N SER A 17 0.81 10.82 7.46
CA SER A 17 0.22 10.57 8.78
C SER A 17 0.76 11.55 9.83
N SER A 18 2.09 11.71 9.87
CA SER A 18 2.77 12.66 10.76
C SER A 18 2.37 14.11 10.45
N LEU A 19 2.42 14.52 9.18
CA LEU A 19 2.07 15.88 8.75
C LEU A 19 0.61 16.24 9.06
N ARG A 20 -0.31 15.27 8.95
CA ARG A 20 -1.75 15.48 9.26
C ARG A 20 -2.11 15.20 10.71
N ASN A 21 -1.15 14.77 11.53
CA ASN A 21 -1.37 14.34 12.91
C ASN A 21 -2.54 13.35 13.05
N ARG A 22 -2.65 12.43 12.10
CA ARG A 22 -3.74 11.43 12.03
C ARG A 22 -3.13 10.04 11.93
N PRO A 23 -3.27 9.20 12.98
CA PRO A 23 -2.68 7.87 12.98
C PRO A 23 -3.29 6.99 11.89
N LEU A 24 -2.46 6.13 11.29
CA LEU A 24 -2.93 5.11 10.35
C LEU A 24 -3.42 3.88 11.12
N PRO A 25 -4.44 3.16 10.60
CA PRO A 25 -4.89 1.90 11.20
C PRO A 25 -3.75 0.86 11.30
N HIS A 26 -3.71 0.10 12.40
CA HIS A 26 -2.69 -0.94 12.61
C HIS A 26 -2.82 -2.14 11.66
N ASP A 27 -4.01 -2.32 11.08
CA ASP A 27 -4.35 -3.40 10.15
C ASP A 27 -4.29 -2.96 8.67
N LEU A 28 -3.63 -1.83 8.40
CA LEU A 28 -3.35 -1.31 7.06
C LEU A 28 -1.98 -1.78 6.54
N LEU A 29 -1.99 -2.41 5.37
CA LEU A 29 -0.79 -2.70 4.59
C LEU A 29 -0.62 -1.65 3.48
N VAL A 30 0.59 -1.11 3.31
CA VAL A 30 0.92 -0.25 2.17
C VAL A 30 2.26 -0.69 1.59
N PHE A 31 2.34 -0.86 0.28
CA PHE A 31 3.60 -1.05 -0.42
C PHE A 31 3.49 -0.52 -1.85
N GLY A 32 4.64 -0.23 -2.47
CA GLY A 32 4.71 0.27 -3.84
C GLY A 32 5.94 1.13 -4.03
N GLU A 33 6.51 1.07 -5.22
CA GLU A 33 7.52 2.03 -5.65
C GLU A 33 6.80 3.28 -6.20
N VAL A 34 7.36 4.46 -5.95
CA VAL A 34 6.79 5.70 -6.48
C VAL A 34 7.83 6.47 -7.27
N GLY A 35 7.50 6.76 -8.52
CA GLY A 35 8.34 7.60 -9.35
C GLY A 35 8.09 9.09 -9.09
N LEU A 36 9.02 9.92 -9.56
CA LEU A 36 9.00 11.36 -9.32
C LEU A 36 7.79 12.06 -9.95
N SER A 37 7.15 11.46 -10.96
CA SER A 37 5.93 12.01 -11.57
C SER A 37 4.65 11.61 -10.81
N GLY A 38 4.78 10.89 -9.69
CA GLY A 38 3.69 10.44 -8.85
C GLY A 38 3.06 9.12 -9.31
N GLU A 39 3.67 8.42 -10.25
CA GLU A 39 3.22 7.09 -10.68
C GLU A 39 3.53 6.03 -9.61
N VAL A 40 2.59 5.13 -9.35
CA VAL A 40 2.75 4.02 -8.41
C VAL A 40 3.01 2.74 -9.19
N ARG A 41 4.19 2.15 -8.97
CA ARG A 41 4.71 1.03 -9.77
C ARG A 41 4.66 -0.29 -8.99
N PRO A 42 4.42 -1.42 -9.69
CA PRO A 42 4.37 -2.72 -9.04
C PRO A 42 5.74 -3.16 -8.52
N VAL A 43 5.71 -3.93 -7.44
CA VAL A 43 6.88 -4.47 -6.77
C VAL A 43 6.95 -5.99 -6.91
N PRO A 44 8.13 -6.62 -6.77
CA PRO A 44 8.26 -8.07 -6.77
C PRO A 44 7.43 -8.73 -5.67
N SER A 45 6.81 -9.86 -6.02
CA SER A 45 6.06 -10.72 -5.10
C SER A 45 4.90 -10.02 -4.35
N GLY A 46 4.26 -9.02 -4.96
CA GLY A 46 3.19 -8.27 -4.30
C GLY A 46 1.95 -9.09 -3.98
N GLN A 47 1.59 -10.09 -4.79
CA GLN A 47 0.45 -10.96 -4.50
C GLN A 47 0.75 -11.91 -3.33
N GLU A 48 1.98 -12.41 -3.23
CA GLU A 48 2.45 -13.20 -2.10
C GLU A 48 2.40 -12.39 -0.80
N ARG A 49 2.83 -11.12 -0.83
CA ARG A 49 2.70 -10.21 0.31
C ARG A 49 1.24 -10.04 0.75
N LEU A 50 0.32 -9.85 -0.20
CA LEU A 50 -1.11 -9.72 0.10
C LEU A 50 -1.68 -10.98 0.75
N LYS A 51 -1.30 -12.17 0.25
CA LYS A 51 -1.72 -13.45 0.85
C LYS A 51 -1.22 -13.59 2.28
N GLU A 52 0.04 -13.23 2.54
CA GLU A 52 0.62 -13.33 3.87
C GLU A 52 0.02 -12.29 4.84
N ALA A 53 -0.19 -11.06 4.37
CA ALA A 53 -0.86 -10.02 5.15
C ALA A 53 -2.28 -10.44 5.59
N ALA A 54 -3.06 -11.06 4.70
CA ALA A 54 -4.37 -11.57 5.04
C ALA A 54 -4.33 -12.63 6.16
N LYS A 55 -3.34 -13.54 6.15
CA LYS A 55 -3.16 -14.54 7.21
C LYS A 55 -2.80 -13.90 8.56
N HIS A 56 -2.07 -12.79 8.53
CA HIS A 56 -1.69 -12.04 9.74
C HIS A 56 -2.73 -11.01 10.20
N GLY A 57 -3.92 -11.00 9.59
CA GLY A 57 -5.05 -10.22 10.07
C GLY A 57 -5.12 -8.78 9.56
N PHE A 58 -4.27 -8.39 8.59
CA PHE A 58 -4.45 -7.13 7.88
C PHE A 58 -5.82 -7.11 7.17
N LYS A 59 -6.51 -5.98 7.24
CA LYS A 59 -7.87 -5.81 6.72
C LYS A 59 -7.94 -4.96 5.48
N ARG A 60 -6.95 -4.09 5.28
CA ARG A 60 -6.92 -3.14 4.18
C ARG A 60 -5.52 -3.07 3.59
N ALA A 61 -5.42 -3.03 2.28
CA ALA A 61 -4.16 -2.92 1.56
C ALA A 61 -4.24 -1.85 0.47
N ILE A 62 -3.35 -0.86 0.50
CA ILE A 62 -3.17 0.12 -0.59
C ILE A 62 -1.93 -0.30 -1.38
N VAL A 63 -2.12 -0.66 -2.64
CA VAL A 63 -1.08 -1.33 -3.44
C VAL A 63 -1.08 -0.88 -4.90
N PRO A 64 0.03 -1.04 -5.64
CA PRO A 64 0.06 -0.73 -7.06
C PRO A 64 -0.94 -1.60 -7.81
N LYS A 65 -1.63 -1.03 -8.80
CA LYS A 65 -2.61 -1.76 -9.61
C LYS A 65 -2.03 -3.03 -10.26
N GLY A 66 -0.74 -3.01 -10.61
CA GLY A 66 -0.04 -4.19 -11.15
C GLY A 66 0.18 -5.33 -10.16
N ASN A 67 0.08 -5.09 -8.84
CA ASN A 67 0.14 -6.13 -7.82
C ASN A 67 -1.24 -6.61 -7.35
N ALA A 68 -2.32 -5.94 -7.74
CA ALA A 68 -3.66 -6.34 -7.36
C ALA A 68 -4.03 -7.69 -8.02
N PRO A 69 -4.39 -8.72 -7.26
CA PRO A 69 -4.88 -9.98 -7.80
C PRO A 69 -6.27 -9.79 -8.41
N LYS A 70 -6.68 -10.73 -9.28
CA LYS A 70 -8.04 -10.76 -9.82
C LYS A 70 -9.09 -10.98 -8.73
N GLU A 71 -8.74 -11.79 -7.74
CA GLU A 71 -9.58 -12.08 -6.57
C GLU A 71 -8.81 -11.71 -5.30
N ALA A 72 -9.44 -10.95 -4.42
CA ALA A 72 -8.83 -10.54 -3.17
C ALA A 72 -8.73 -11.71 -2.19
N PRO A 73 -7.63 -11.82 -1.41
CA PRO A 73 -7.58 -12.76 -0.29
C PRO A 73 -8.75 -12.52 0.68
N PRO A 74 -9.37 -13.59 1.24
CA PRO A 74 -10.50 -13.44 2.14
C PRO A 74 -10.19 -12.51 3.32
N GLY A 75 -11.09 -11.57 3.58
CA GLY A 75 -10.96 -10.61 4.69
C GLY A 75 -9.96 -9.47 4.47
N LEU A 76 -9.37 -9.35 3.27
CA LEU A 76 -8.48 -8.26 2.90
C LEU A 76 -9.12 -7.38 1.80
N GLN A 77 -9.45 -6.14 2.13
CA GLN A 77 -9.85 -5.13 1.15
C GLN A 77 -8.61 -4.63 0.40
N ILE A 78 -8.62 -4.72 -0.92
CA ILE A 78 -7.53 -4.24 -1.77
C ILE A 78 -7.94 -2.95 -2.48
N ILE A 79 -7.13 -1.92 -2.29
CA ILE A 79 -7.25 -0.62 -2.94
C ILE A 79 -6.09 -0.50 -3.93
N ALA A 80 -6.42 -0.78 -5.19
CA ALA A 80 -5.46 -0.75 -6.29
C ALA A 80 -5.29 0.69 -6.80
N VAL A 81 -4.08 1.23 -6.72
CA VAL A 81 -3.76 2.60 -7.14
C VAL A 81 -2.76 2.61 -8.29
N THR A 82 -2.84 3.66 -9.12
CA THR A 82 -1.86 3.91 -10.20
C THR A 82 -1.05 5.18 -9.96
N ARG A 83 -1.49 5.99 -9.00
CA ARG A 83 -1.09 7.37 -8.79
C ARG A 83 -1.04 7.65 -7.29
N LEU A 84 -0.05 8.45 -6.87
CA LEU A 84 0.17 8.78 -5.47
C LEU A 84 -1.06 9.46 -4.86
N GLU A 85 -1.71 10.35 -5.60
CA GLU A 85 -2.88 11.09 -5.12
C GLU A 85 -4.01 10.13 -4.68
N GLN A 86 -4.26 9.08 -5.46
CA GLN A 86 -5.25 8.04 -5.13
C GLN A 86 -4.91 7.30 -3.84
N ALA A 87 -3.61 7.05 -3.60
CA ALA A 87 -3.16 6.42 -2.37
C ALA A 87 -3.36 7.33 -1.17
N LEU A 88 -3.06 8.63 -1.31
CA LEU A 88 -3.21 9.61 -0.25
C LEU A 88 -4.67 9.84 0.12
N ASP A 89 -5.57 9.88 -0.86
CA ASP A 89 -7.02 9.96 -0.59
C ASP A 89 -7.47 8.72 0.20
N ALA A 90 -7.10 7.52 -0.28
CA ALA A 90 -7.45 6.26 0.36
C ALA A 90 -6.91 6.12 1.81
N LEU A 91 -5.78 6.75 2.17
CA LEU A 91 -5.24 6.70 3.53
C LEU A 91 -6.16 7.34 4.58
N PHE A 92 -6.98 8.32 4.16
CA PHE A 92 -7.74 9.17 5.07
C PHE A 92 -9.26 9.15 4.84
N ASP A 93 -9.71 8.46 3.80
CA ASP A 93 -11.09 7.98 3.68
C ASP A 93 -11.53 7.14 4.89
#